data_AF-A0AAD4EGA7-F1
#
_entry.id   AF-A0AAD4EGA7-F1
#
_cell.length_a   1.000
_cell.length_b   1.000
_cell.length_c   1.000
_cell.angle_alpha   90.00
_cell.angle_beta   90.00
_cell.angle_gamma   90.00
#
_symmetry.space_group_name_H-M   'P 1'
#
loop_
_entity.id
_entity.type
_entity.pdbx_description
1 polymer ?
#
loop_
_entity_poly.entity_id
_entity_poly.type
_entity_poly.pdbx_seq_one_letter_code
_entity_poly.pdbx_strand_id
1 'polypeptide(L)'
;MSLVPADWALATTHIASDYVCCQFCAIVGVMPKVLPLLELDVVLILMLGCSHLARILADAYLNPVTINFDITRYSEVLQKQERGVSLGHEEYLLAQYLPDREIVLKHPAVVLDRFGLIMLWYLPRAIDAAIQNDMLAAMMMMSGLLGKSITRGTSLKDKWCAHESNFQINEHCLTSGCINLSPGWFLQAHPAPQFQPEVSVTLKSNNGVAYCRAMCRPVALVAAALRVMHSSLYWSSLTIQLGLGVWADTHQTQTMGTQLREWASVFTIVAVMCNWYTPLHRDALSHAQWFDIMTSVGGYTSA
;
A
#
# COMPACT_ATOMS: atom_id res chain seq x y z
N MET A 1 -6.08 -21.55 15.90
CA MET A 1 -5.84 -20.63 17.03
C MET A 1 -5.13 -19.41 16.45
N SER A 2 -5.75 -18.23 16.47
CA SER A 2 -5.25 -17.04 15.77
C SER A 2 -3.85 -16.64 16.26
N LEU A 3 -2.91 -16.45 15.33
CA LEU A 3 -1.58 -15.87 15.60
C LEU A 3 -1.66 -14.39 15.99
N VAL A 4 -2.79 -13.73 15.75
CA VAL A 4 -3.01 -12.30 15.99
C VAL A 4 -3.90 -12.11 17.23
N PRO A 5 -3.54 -11.21 18.17
CA PRO A 5 -4.38 -10.90 19.31
C PRO A 5 -5.77 -10.41 18.88
N ALA A 6 -6.83 -10.94 19.50
CA ALA A 6 -8.21 -10.68 19.07
C ALA A 6 -8.65 -9.22 19.23
N ASP A 7 -8.01 -8.47 20.13
CA ASP A 7 -8.27 -7.07 20.38
C ASP A 7 -7.51 -6.12 19.43
N TRP A 8 -6.68 -6.66 18.54
CA TRP A 8 -6.01 -5.87 17.51
C TRP A 8 -6.88 -5.76 16.26
N ALA A 9 -6.95 -4.57 15.67
CA ALA A 9 -7.60 -4.35 14.38
C ALA A 9 -7.02 -5.25 13.26
N LEU A 10 -5.76 -5.65 13.41
CA LEU A 10 -5.07 -6.60 12.54
C LEU A 10 -5.74 -7.99 12.48
N ALA A 11 -6.49 -8.40 13.52
CA ALA A 11 -7.22 -9.67 13.52
C ALA A 11 -8.29 -9.68 12.42
N THR A 12 -9.05 -8.59 12.28
CA THR A 12 -10.03 -8.40 11.20
C THR A 12 -9.36 -8.47 9.84
N THR A 13 -8.20 -7.82 9.69
CA THR A 13 -7.41 -7.89 8.45
C THR A 13 -6.96 -9.31 8.13
N HIS A 14 -6.55 -10.08 9.13
CA HIS A 14 -6.13 -11.46 8.93
C HIS A 14 -7.30 -12.34 8.43
N ILE A 15 -8.47 -12.22 9.07
CA ILE A 15 -9.70 -12.92 8.66
C ILE A 15 -10.10 -12.54 7.23
N ALA A 16 -10.10 -11.24 6.91
CA ALA A 16 -10.42 -10.74 5.57
C ALA A 16 -9.45 -11.29 4.51
N SER A 17 -8.16 -11.34 4.84
CA SER A 17 -7.11 -11.85 3.96
C SER A 17 -7.27 -13.33 3.66
N ASP A 18 -7.57 -14.14 4.66
CA ASP A 18 -7.84 -15.57 4.48
C ASP A 18 -9.11 -15.80 3.65
N TYR A 19 -10.17 -15.04 3.91
CA TYR A 19 -11.40 -15.12 3.13
C TYR A 19 -11.16 -14.78 1.65
N VAL A 20 -10.48 -13.66 1.33
CA VAL A 20 -10.16 -13.28 -0.05
C VAL A 20 -9.31 -14.34 -0.73
N CYS A 21 -8.29 -14.87 -0.04
CA CYS A 21 -7.43 -15.93 -0.56
C CYS A 21 -8.24 -17.19 -0.91
N CYS A 22 -9.12 -17.64 -0.02
CA CYS A 22 -9.99 -18.79 -0.26
C CYS A 22 -10.94 -18.55 -1.44
N GLN A 23 -11.57 -17.38 -1.53
CA GLN A 23 -12.45 -17.05 -2.65
C GLN A 23 -11.68 -16.98 -3.97
N PHE A 24 -10.50 -16.35 -3.99
CA PHE A 24 -9.62 -16.30 -5.15
C PHE A 24 -9.28 -17.72 -5.63
N CYS A 25 -8.75 -18.58 -4.74
CA CYS A 25 -8.40 -19.97 -5.05
C CYS A 25 -9.59 -20.77 -5.57
N ALA A 26 -10.79 -20.49 -5.06
CA ALA A 26 -12.01 -21.12 -5.54
C ALA A 26 -12.40 -20.68 -6.96
N ILE A 27 -12.24 -19.40 -7.28
CA ILE A 27 -12.55 -18.87 -8.61
C ILE A 27 -11.56 -19.38 -9.65
N VAL A 28 -10.26 -19.42 -9.32
CA VAL A 28 -9.21 -19.90 -10.25
C VAL A 28 -9.10 -21.43 -10.30
N GLY A 29 -9.97 -22.16 -9.59
CA GLY A 29 -10.08 -23.63 -9.67
C GLY A 29 -9.03 -24.42 -8.88
N VAL A 30 -8.34 -23.80 -7.92
CA VAL A 30 -7.28 -24.42 -7.10
C VAL A 30 -7.84 -25.07 -5.83
N MET A 31 -8.95 -24.56 -5.29
CA MET A 31 -9.60 -25.10 -4.08
C MET A 31 -11.13 -25.14 -4.23
N PRO A 32 -11.86 -25.98 -3.47
CA PRO A 32 -13.31 -25.90 -3.43
C PRO A 32 -13.77 -24.55 -2.85
N LYS A 33 -14.93 -24.06 -3.29
CA LYS A 33 -15.52 -22.83 -2.77
C LYS A 33 -15.80 -22.96 -1.28
N VAL A 34 -15.14 -22.15 -0.48
CA VAL A 34 -15.41 -22.05 0.96
C VAL A 34 -16.64 -21.16 1.14
N LEU A 35 -17.70 -21.71 1.74
CA LEU A 35 -18.80 -20.92 2.29
C LEU A 35 -18.31 -20.24 3.56
N PRO A 36 -18.56 -18.94 3.77
CA PRO A 36 -18.12 -18.26 4.97
C PRO A 36 -18.69 -18.95 6.22
N LEU A 37 -17.83 -19.40 7.13
CA LEU A 37 -18.23 -19.72 8.50
C LEU A 37 -18.56 -18.39 9.19
N LEU A 38 -19.85 -18.09 9.30
CA LEU A 38 -20.36 -16.85 9.86
C LEU A 38 -20.24 -16.88 11.39
N GLU A 39 -19.33 -16.06 11.95
CA GLU A 39 -19.66 -15.29 13.14
C GLU A 39 -20.11 -13.90 12.66
N LEU A 40 -21.42 -13.67 12.75
CA LEU A 40 -22.12 -12.45 12.35
C LEU A 40 -21.75 -11.29 13.29
N ASP A 41 -20.55 -10.72 13.16
CA ASP A 41 -20.32 -9.33 13.58
C ASP A 41 -19.10 -8.63 12.94
N VAL A 42 -18.66 -9.08 11.76
CA VAL A 42 -17.65 -8.37 10.95
C VAL A 42 -18.33 -7.83 9.68
N VAL A 43 -19.09 -6.76 9.89
CA VAL A 43 -19.68 -5.77 8.94
C VAL A 43 -19.79 -6.23 7.49
N LEU A 44 -21.01 -6.56 7.05
CA LEU A 44 -21.41 -6.95 5.68
C LEU A 44 -20.66 -6.22 4.54
N ILE A 45 -20.41 -4.92 4.69
CA ILE A 45 -19.68 -4.09 3.71
C ILE A 45 -18.27 -4.65 3.43
N LEU A 46 -17.52 -5.02 4.48
CA LEU A 46 -16.17 -5.57 4.31
C LEU A 46 -16.21 -6.91 3.54
N MET A 47 -17.19 -7.76 3.84
CA MET A 47 -17.35 -9.06 3.18
C MET A 47 -17.75 -8.93 1.70
N LEU A 48 -18.62 -7.96 1.38
CA LEU A 48 -18.95 -7.62 0.00
C LEU A 48 -17.72 -7.12 -0.75
N GLY A 49 -16.97 -6.19 -0.14
CA GLY A 49 -15.70 -5.69 -0.68
C GLY A 49 -14.67 -6.81 -0.90
N CYS A 50 -14.53 -7.74 0.04
CA CYS A 50 -13.62 -8.88 -0.08
C CYS A 50 -14.03 -9.82 -1.23
N SER A 51 -15.33 -10.10 -1.37
CA SER A 51 -15.84 -10.96 -2.43
C SER A 51 -15.65 -10.32 -3.81
N HIS A 52 -15.84 -8.99 -3.89
CA HIS A 52 -15.57 -8.21 -5.09
C HIS A 52 -14.07 -8.23 -5.44
N LEU A 53 -13.21 -7.93 -4.46
CA LEU A 53 -11.76 -7.95 -4.62
C LEU A 53 -11.24 -9.31 -5.11
N ALA A 54 -11.73 -10.41 -4.53
CA ALA A 54 -11.33 -11.76 -4.94
C ALA A 54 -11.64 -12.04 -6.42
N ARG A 55 -12.77 -11.53 -6.94
CA ARG A 55 -13.12 -11.64 -8.37
C ARG A 55 -12.18 -10.81 -9.24
N ILE A 56 -11.93 -9.56 -8.88
CA ILE A 56 -11.03 -8.68 -9.64
C ILE A 56 -9.59 -9.24 -9.67
N LEU A 57 -9.12 -9.81 -8.55
CA LEU A 57 -7.84 -10.52 -8.50
C LEU A 57 -7.83 -11.75 -9.40
N ALA A 58 -8.89 -12.56 -9.38
CA ALA A 58 -8.98 -13.73 -10.25
C ALA A 58 -9.03 -13.33 -11.74
N ASP A 59 -9.81 -12.31 -12.09
CA ASP A 59 -9.88 -11.78 -13.45
C ASP A 59 -8.50 -11.28 -13.92
N ALA A 60 -7.77 -10.57 -13.06
CA ALA A 60 -6.40 -10.13 -13.37
C ALA A 60 -5.44 -11.29 -13.56
N TYR A 61 -5.48 -12.29 -12.68
CA TYR A 61 -4.63 -13.47 -12.74
C TYR A 61 -4.88 -14.30 -14.00
N LEU A 62 -6.14 -14.43 -14.40
CA LEU A 62 -6.56 -15.16 -15.61
C LEU A 62 -6.35 -14.34 -16.91
N ASN A 63 -5.91 -13.09 -16.81
CA ASN A 63 -5.63 -12.20 -17.93
C ASN A 63 -4.16 -11.70 -17.91
N PRO A 64 -3.18 -12.60 -18.10
CA PRO A 64 -1.78 -12.23 -18.08
C PRO A 64 -1.34 -11.48 -19.35
N VAL A 65 -0.49 -10.48 -19.19
CA VAL A 65 0.17 -9.73 -20.26
C VAL A 65 1.68 -9.89 -20.12
N THR A 66 2.29 -10.70 -20.99
CA THR A 66 3.74 -10.92 -20.98
C THR A 66 4.46 -9.88 -21.84
N ILE A 67 5.54 -9.32 -21.31
CA ILE A 67 6.39 -8.32 -21.97
C ILE A 67 7.82 -8.85 -22.09
N ASN A 68 8.53 -8.47 -23.14
CA ASN A 68 9.93 -8.88 -23.30
C ASN A 68 10.87 -7.99 -22.46
N PHE A 69 10.72 -8.07 -21.13
CA PHE A 69 11.50 -7.33 -20.15
C PHE A 69 12.09 -8.29 -19.12
N ASP A 70 13.29 -7.99 -18.61
CA ASP A 70 13.93 -8.74 -17.53
C ASP A 70 14.06 -7.81 -16.32
N ILE A 71 13.11 -7.92 -15.38
CA ILE A 71 13.05 -7.02 -14.22
C ILE A 71 14.21 -7.25 -13.25
N THR A 72 14.70 -8.49 -13.18
CA THR A 72 15.84 -8.83 -12.33
C THR A 72 17.09 -8.16 -12.87
N ARG A 73 17.36 -8.31 -14.17
CA ARG A 73 18.53 -7.70 -14.80
C ARG A 73 18.45 -6.18 -14.81
N TYR A 74 17.27 -5.61 -15.03
CA TYR A 74 17.04 -4.18 -14.89
C TYR A 74 17.39 -3.70 -13.47
N SER A 75 16.91 -4.40 -12.44
CA SER A 75 17.21 -4.03 -11.05
C SER A 75 18.69 -4.14 -10.68
N GLU A 76 19.44 -5.05 -11.30
CA GLU A 76 20.88 -5.23 -11.04
C GLU A 76 21.76 -4.11 -11.60
N VAL A 77 21.32 -3.44 -12.68
CA VAL A 77 22.09 -2.34 -13.29
C VAL A 77 21.84 -0.99 -12.63
N LEU A 78 20.78 -0.88 -11.82
CA LEU A 78 20.50 0.34 -11.07
C LEU A 78 21.60 0.59 -10.03
N GLN A 79 22.01 1.85 -9.93
CA GLN A 79 22.95 2.26 -8.90
C GLN A 79 22.26 2.28 -7.52
N LYS A 80 23.07 2.13 -6.46
CA LYS A 80 22.57 2.25 -5.09
C LYS A 80 21.92 3.62 -4.88
N GLN A 81 20.66 3.61 -4.46
CA GLN A 81 19.85 4.81 -4.23
C GLN A 81 19.63 5.69 -5.48
N GLU A 82 19.61 5.08 -6.65
CA GLU A 82 19.33 5.79 -7.89
C GLU A 82 17.88 6.31 -7.93
N ARG A 83 17.72 7.62 -8.11
CA ARG A 83 16.41 8.31 -8.04
C ARG A 83 15.68 8.45 -9.37
N GLY A 84 16.28 8.04 -10.49
CA GLY A 84 15.65 8.16 -11.82
C GLY A 84 15.63 9.57 -12.41
N VAL A 85 16.61 10.41 -12.06
CA VAL A 85 16.66 11.84 -12.47
C VAL A 85 17.78 12.15 -13.47
N SER A 86 18.63 11.18 -13.80
CA SER A 86 19.78 11.37 -14.69
C SER A 86 19.41 11.02 -16.12
N LEU A 87 19.09 12.04 -16.94
CA LEU A 87 18.60 11.84 -18.32
C LEU A 87 19.48 10.87 -19.14
N GLY A 88 20.81 11.05 -19.14
CA GLY A 88 21.69 10.18 -19.92
C GLY A 88 21.71 8.72 -19.43
N HIS A 89 21.46 8.49 -18.14
CA HIS A 89 21.33 7.14 -17.61
C HIS A 89 19.93 6.55 -17.89
N GLU A 90 18.87 7.36 -17.81
CA GLU A 90 17.52 6.96 -18.23
C GLU A 90 17.52 6.55 -19.71
N GLU A 91 18.17 7.32 -20.58
CA GLU A 91 18.30 7.02 -22.01
C GLU A 91 19.08 5.72 -22.24
N TYR A 92 20.17 5.50 -21.50
CA TYR A 92 20.90 4.24 -21.53
C TYR A 92 20.01 3.05 -21.13
N LEU A 93 19.28 3.17 -20.01
CA LEU A 93 18.40 2.11 -19.53
C LEU A 93 17.25 1.83 -20.51
N LEU A 94 16.63 2.87 -21.06
CA LEU A 94 15.60 2.74 -22.09
C LEU A 94 16.14 2.05 -23.34
N ALA A 95 17.36 2.35 -23.77
CA ALA A 95 17.97 1.70 -24.93
C ALA A 95 18.27 0.21 -24.69
N GLN A 96 18.57 -0.19 -23.46
CA GLN A 96 18.90 -1.58 -23.11
C GLN A 96 17.68 -2.43 -22.73
N TYR A 97 16.68 -1.82 -22.10
CA TYR A 97 15.54 -2.51 -21.47
C TYR A 97 14.19 -2.02 -22.01
N LEU A 98 14.14 -1.49 -23.23
CA LEU A 98 12.88 -1.02 -23.83
C LEU A 98 11.85 -2.15 -23.85
N PRO A 99 10.63 -1.94 -23.32
CA PRO A 99 9.52 -2.83 -23.60
C PRO A 99 9.32 -2.95 -25.12
N ASP A 100 9.00 -4.15 -25.60
CA ASP A 100 8.81 -4.44 -27.03
C ASP A 100 7.59 -3.73 -27.64
N ARG A 101 6.68 -3.24 -26.78
CA ARG A 101 5.46 -2.55 -27.17
C ARG A 101 4.94 -1.66 -26.05
N GLU A 102 4.16 -0.66 -26.43
CA GLU A 102 3.32 0.10 -25.49
C GLU A 102 2.15 -0.77 -25.01
N ILE A 103 1.81 -0.65 -23.73
CA ILE A 103 0.74 -1.44 -23.10
C ILE A 103 -0.22 -0.50 -22.41
N VAL A 104 -1.47 -0.56 -22.83
CA VAL A 104 -2.57 0.18 -22.21
C VAL A 104 -3.47 -0.82 -21.52
N LEU A 105 -3.48 -0.81 -20.19
CA LEU A 105 -4.32 -1.68 -19.38
C LEU A 105 -5.68 -0.99 -19.15
N LYS A 106 -6.77 -1.67 -19.54
CA LYS A 106 -8.16 -1.19 -19.36
C LYS A 106 -9.02 -2.15 -18.53
N HIS A 107 -8.53 -3.36 -18.33
CA HIS A 107 -9.20 -4.44 -17.62
C HIS A 107 -8.22 -5.05 -16.62
N PRO A 108 -8.72 -5.71 -15.56
CA PRO A 108 -7.85 -6.39 -14.60
C PRO A 108 -6.84 -7.27 -15.33
N ALA A 109 -5.56 -7.13 -14.98
CA ALA A 109 -4.47 -7.85 -15.63
C ALA A 109 -3.26 -7.98 -14.71
N VAL A 110 -2.49 -9.04 -14.94
CA VAL A 110 -1.15 -9.20 -14.38
C VAL A 110 -0.13 -8.98 -15.50
N VAL A 111 0.83 -8.08 -15.30
CA VAL A 111 1.96 -7.92 -16.22
C VAL A 111 3.09 -8.84 -15.79
N LEU A 112 3.53 -9.68 -16.71
CA LEU A 112 4.61 -10.64 -16.52
C LEU A 112 5.84 -10.20 -17.31
N ASP A 113 7.01 -10.34 -16.71
CA ASP A 113 8.28 -10.25 -17.42
C ASP A 113 8.49 -11.46 -18.35
N ARG A 114 9.59 -11.48 -19.10
CA ARG A 114 9.89 -12.55 -20.07
C ARG A 114 10.12 -13.92 -19.43
N PHE A 115 10.36 -13.99 -18.13
CA PHE A 115 10.56 -15.21 -17.35
C PHE A 115 9.33 -15.60 -16.53
N GLY A 116 8.22 -14.86 -16.66
CA GLY A 116 6.99 -15.11 -15.93
C GLY A 116 6.98 -14.54 -14.51
N LEU A 117 7.91 -13.64 -14.16
CA LEU A 117 7.84 -12.89 -12.91
C LEU A 117 6.76 -11.82 -13.02
N ILE A 118 5.91 -11.74 -11.99
CA ILE A 118 4.90 -10.70 -11.93
C ILE A 118 5.58 -9.36 -11.63
N MET A 119 5.37 -8.38 -12.51
CA MET A 119 5.86 -7.01 -12.35
C MET A 119 4.79 -6.06 -11.84
N LEU A 120 3.52 -6.28 -12.23
CA LEU A 120 2.41 -5.41 -11.89
C LEU A 120 1.11 -6.20 -11.80
N TRP A 121 0.32 -5.89 -10.77
CA TRP A 121 -1.10 -6.19 -10.73
C TRP A 121 -1.87 -4.91 -11.02
N TYR A 122 -2.62 -4.88 -12.12
CA TYR A 122 -3.53 -3.78 -12.42
C TYR A 122 -4.96 -4.20 -12.09
N LEU A 123 -5.57 -3.52 -11.12
CA LEU A 123 -6.83 -3.92 -10.48
C LEU A 123 -7.84 -2.76 -10.53
N PRO A 124 -8.36 -2.40 -11.72
CA PRO A 124 -9.28 -1.28 -11.86
C PRO A 124 -10.57 -1.55 -11.08
N ARG A 125 -11.02 -0.52 -10.35
CA ARG A 125 -12.24 -0.57 -9.52
C ARG A 125 -12.25 -1.69 -8.48
N ALA A 126 -11.09 -2.15 -8.01
CA ALA A 126 -11.00 -3.16 -6.95
C ALA A 126 -11.55 -2.67 -5.61
N ILE A 127 -11.53 -1.34 -5.40
CA ILE A 127 -12.10 -0.68 -4.23
C ILE A 127 -13.44 -0.07 -4.61
N ASP A 128 -14.52 -0.56 -4.00
CA ASP A 128 -15.87 -0.08 -4.26
C ASP A 128 -16.13 1.32 -3.69
N ALA A 129 -17.25 1.93 -4.09
CA ALA A 129 -17.61 3.28 -3.70
C ALA A 129 -17.81 3.46 -2.19
N ALA A 130 -18.30 2.43 -1.47
CA ALA A 130 -18.50 2.53 -0.03
C ALA A 130 -17.16 2.58 0.71
N ILE A 131 -16.20 1.74 0.29
CA ILE A 131 -14.83 1.76 0.84
C ILE A 131 -14.09 3.04 0.44
N GLN A 132 -14.28 3.54 -0.79
CA GLN A 132 -13.73 4.85 -1.19
C GLN A 132 -14.28 5.98 -0.30
N ASN A 133 -15.57 5.95 0.07
CA ASN A 133 -16.14 6.91 1.01
C ASN A 133 -15.50 6.83 2.40
N ASP A 134 -15.23 5.62 2.91
CA ASP A 134 -14.49 5.42 4.16
C ASP A 134 -13.09 6.08 4.08
N MET A 135 -12.38 5.90 2.96
CA MET A 135 -11.06 6.51 2.72
C MET A 135 -11.14 8.04 2.64
N LEU A 136 -12.12 8.59 1.91
CA LEU A 136 -12.34 10.04 1.80
C LEU A 136 -12.66 10.65 3.17
N ALA A 137 -13.53 10.02 3.94
CA ALA A 137 -13.87 10.48 5.29
C ALA A 137 -12.65 10.47 6.22
N ALA A 138 -11.82 9.43 6.16
CA ALA A 138 -10.57 9.37 6.90
C ALA A 138 -9.60 10.49 6.50
N MET A 139 -9.46 10.76 5.20
CA MET A 139 -8.60 11.86 4.70
C MET A 139 -9.05 13.24 5.21
N MET A 140 -10.35 13.50 5.32
CA MET A 140 -10.87 14.77 5.84
C MET A 140 -10.43 15.05 7.28
N MET A 141 -10.29 14.01 8.12
CA MET A 141 -9.79 14.11 9.50
C MET A 141 -8.33 14.58 9.58
N MET A 142 -7.58 14.37 8.50
CA MET A 142 -6.16 14.68 8.38
C MET A 142 -5.89 16.00 7.65
N SER A 143 -6.92 16.74 7.25
CA SER A 143 -6.83 18.01 6.50
C SER A 143 -5.81 18.99 7.10
N GLY A 144 -5.85 19.22 8.41
CA GLY A 144 -4.92 20.12 9.09
C GLY A 144 -3.45 19.69 9.03
N LEU A 145 -3.18 18.37 8.98
CA LEU A 145 -1.82 17.83 8.85
C LEU A 145 -1.37 17.79 7.38
N LEU A 146 -2.28 17.47 6.46
CA LEU A 146 -2.06 17.54 5.02
C LEU A 146 -1.65 18.96 4.61
N GLY A 147 -2.42 19.99 4.98
CA GLY A 147 -2.10 21.37 4.62
C GLY A 147 -0.75 21.86 5.17
N LYS A 148 -0.34 21.38 6.35
CA LYS A 148 0.96 21.70 6.96
C LYS A 148 2.14 20.94 6.36
N SER A 149 1.88 19.86 5.61
CA SER A 149 2.94 19.07 5.01
C SER A 149 3.59 19.74 3.80
N ILE A 150 2.88 20.66 3.15
CA ILE A 150 3.39 21.37 1.96
C ILE A 150 4.45 22.38 2.39
N THR A 151 5.64 22.24 1.81
CA THR A 151 6.74 23.18 2.00
C THR A 151 6.78 24.20 0.87
N ARG A 152 6.87 25.48 1.24
CA ARG A 152 7.03 26.61 0.32
C ARG A 152 8.47 27.11 0.37
N GLY A 153 9.12 27.26 -0.79
CA GLY A 153 10.47 27.79 -0.90
C GLY A 153 11.63 26.82 -0.58
N THR A 154 12.81 27.17 -1.12
CA THR A 154 14.16 26.55 -1.09
C THR A 154 14.31 25.03 -1.35
N SER A 155 15.11 24.73 -2.39
CA SER A 155 15.71 23.45 -2.82
C SER A 155 14.79 22.22 -2.87
N LEU A 156 14.41 21.87 -4.10
CA LEU A 156 13.81 20.59 -4.49
C LEU A 156 14.59 19.37 -3.95
N LYS A 157 15.89 19.48 -3.64
CA LYS A 157 16.75 18.32 -3.37
C LYS A 157 16.41 17.54 -2.10
N ASP A 158 15.89 18.21 -1.06
CA ASP A 158 15.74 17.59 0.27
C ASP A 158 14.28 17.26 0.63
N LYS A 159 13.30 17.88 -0.04
CA LYS A 159 11.86 17.70 0.24
C LYS A 159 11.00 17.70 -1.01
N TRP A 160 11.48 17.09 -2.10
CA TRP A 160 10.76 17.07 -3.37
C TRP A 160 9.31 16.57 -3.23
N CYS A 161 9.06 15.53 -2.43
CA CYS A 161 7.72 14.97 -2.23
C CYS A 161 6.73 15.93 -1.53
N ALA A 162 7.24 16.94 -0.80
CA ALA A 162 6.45 17.93 -0.07
C ALA A 162 6.47 19.32 -0.73
N HIS A 163 7.16 19.47 -1.86
CA HIS A 163 7.30 20.77 -2.54
C HIS A 163 5.98 21.21 -3.18
N GLU A 164 5.62 22.48 -3.00
CA GLU A 164 4.34 23.04 -3.48
C GLU A 164 4.09 22.87 -4.98
N SER A 165 5.15 22.85 -5.81
CA SER A 165 5.03 22.63 -7.27
C SER A 165 4.46 21.27 -7.65
N ASN A 166 4.49 20.30 -6.73
CA ASN A 166 3.99 18.95 -6.96
C ASN A 166 2.54 18.81 -6.48
N PHE A 167 1.87 19.89 -6.06
CA PHE A 167 0.48 19.83 -5.64
C PHE A 167 -0.38 20.70 -6.54
N GLN A 168 -1.49 20.13 -7.00
CA GLN A 168 -2.56 20.94 -7.58
C GLN A 168 -3.34 21.59 -6.45
N ILE A 169 -3.44 22.91 -6.50
CA ILE A 169 -4.36 23.68 -5.67
C ILE A 169 -5.71 23.63 -6.39
N ASN A 170 -6.49 22.58 -6.16
CA ASN A 170 -7.85 22.49 -6.69
C ASN A 170 -8.88 22.94 -5.65
N GLU A 171 -9.98 23.49 -6.16
CA GLU A 171 -11.15 24.06 -5.45
C GLU A 171 -12.06 23.01 -4.80
N HIS A 172 -11.67 21.73 -4.80
CA HIS A 172 -12.46 20.63 -4.25
C HIS A 172 -12.13 20.34 -2.77
N CYS A 173 -13.08 19.77 -2.04
CA CYS A 173 -13.13 19.69 -0.57
C CYS A 173 -11.96 19.02 0.17
N LEU A 174 -10.96 18.44 -0.52
CA LEU A 174 -9.82 17.78 0.13
C LEU A 174 -8.57 18.67 0.12
N THR A 175 -7.96 18.80 1.30
CA THR A 175 -6.73 19.56 1.48
C THR A 175 -5.54 18.83 0.84
N SER A 176 -4.88 19.48 -0.11
CA SER A 176 -3.65 18.97 -0.73
C SER A 176 -2.55 18.77 0.32
N GLY A 177 -1.71 17.75 0.13
CA GLY A 177 -0.60 17.46 1.02
C GLY A 177 -0.12 16.01 0.93
N CYS A 178 1.00 15.73 1.60
CA CYS A 178 1.61 14.41 1.69
C CYS A 178 1.99 14.11 3.15
N ILE A 179 1.41 13.06 3.74
CA ILE A 179 1.73 12.63 5.10
C ILE A 179 2.08 11.15 5.14
N ASN A 180 2.98 10.79 6.06
CA ASN A 180 3.33 9.40 6.35
C ASN A 180 2.80 9.02 7.73
N LEU A 181 2.15 7.87 7.79
CA LEU A 181 1.65 7.24 9.01
C LEU A 181 2.39 5.94 9.26
N SER A 182 2.84 5.74 10.49
CA SER A 182 3.49 4.48 10.89
C SER A 182 3.34 4.25 12.39
N PRO A 183 2.97 3.03 12.83
CA PRO A 183 2.99 2.65 14.24
C PRO A 183 4.41 2.37 14.74
N GLY A 184 5.38 2.11 13.85
CA GLY A 184 6.75 1.78 14.22
C GLY A 184 7.65 1.78 12.99
N TRP A 185 8.32 2.89 12.74
CA TRP A 185 9.19 3.12 11.58
C TRP A 185 10.58 3.62 12.03
N PHE A 186 11.62 3.28 11.26
CA PHE A 186 12.95 3.88 11.39
C PHE A 186 13.04 5.11 10.49
N LEU A 187 13.33 6.29 11.06
CA LEU A 187 13.49 7.55 10.32
C LEU A 187 14.37 7.38 9.08
N GLN A 188 13.97 8.00 7.95
CA GLN A 188 14.82 7.98 6.75
C GLN A 188 16.19 8.55 7.13
N ALA A 189 17.26 7.87 6.70
CA ALA A 189 18.66 8.10 7.10
C ALA A 189 19.04 7.71 8.55
N HIS A 190 18.15 7.07 9.30
CA HIS A 190 18.37 6.61 10.66
C HIS A 190 18.09 5.09 10.79
N PRO A 191 18.82 4.23 10.06
CA PRO A 191 18.59 2.79 10.11
C PRO A 191 19.03 2.17 11.44
N ALA A 192 18.46 1.01 11.76
CA ALA A 192 18.95 0.15 12.83
C ALA A 192 20.47 -0.16 12.67
N PRO A 193 21.20 -0.45 13.77
CA PRO A 193 20.71 -0.64 15.14
C PRO A 193 20.76 0.63 16.01
N GLN A 194 21.26 1.76 15.49
CA GLN A 194 21.51 2.96 16.30
C GLN A 194 20.24 3.70 16.70
N PHE A 195 19.16 3.49 15.94
CA PHE A 195 17.88 4.13 16.15
C PHE A 195 16.83 3.08 16.45
N GLN A 196 15.83 3.46 17.25
CA GLN A 196 14.71 2.61 17.60
C GLN A 196 13.52 2.94 16.69
N PRO A 197 12.63 1.96 16.42
CA PRO A 197 11.40 2.25 15.71
C PRO A 197 10.54 3.22 16.55
N GLU A 198 9.92 4.20 15.88
CA GLU A 198 9.04 5.16 16.53
C GLU A 198 7.71 5.30 15.81
N VAL A 199 6.68 5.62 16.60
CA VAL A 199 5.38 6.06 16.08
C VAL A 199 5.55 7.39 15.36
N SER A 200 5.01 7.51 14.14
CA SER A 200 5.07 8.77 13.41
C SER A 200 4.34 9.90 14.14
N VAL A 201 4.83 11.13 14.03
CA VAL A 201 4.20 12.31 14.68
C VAL A 201 2.73 12.46 14.28
N THR A 202 2.41 12.18 13.02
CA THR A 202 1.06 12.14 12.45
C THR A 202 0.12 11.25 13.27
N LEU A 203 0.62 10.08 13.70
CA LEU A 203 -0.16 9.06 14.37
C LEU A 203 -0.26 9.25 15.89
N LYS A 204 0.63 10.04 16.49
CA LYS A 204 0.60 10.39 17.93
C LYS A 204 -0.62 11.26 18.32
N SER A 205 -1.36 11.80 17.36
CA SER A 205 -2.53 12.66 17.60
C SER A 205 -3.84 11.87 17.72
N ASN A 206 -4.86 12.44 18.38
CA ASN A 206 -6.21 11.86 18.41
C ASN A 206 -6.79 11.65 17.00
N ASN A 207 -6.48 12.55 16.07
CA ASN A 207 -6.88 12.41 14.66
C ASN A 207 -6.19 11.21 13.99
N GLY A 208 -4.96 10.89 14.38
CA GLY A 208 -4.25 9.70 13.91
C GLY A 208 -4.95 8.39 14.31
N VAL A 209 -5.39 8.29 15.56
CA VAL A 209 -6.18 7.13 16.04
C VAL A 209 -7.52 7.04 15.33
N ALA A 210 -8.24 8.17 15.20
CA ALA A 210 -9.51 8.22 14.47
C ALA A 210 -9.34 7.82 13.00
N TYR A 211 -8.27 8.27 12.36
CA TYR A 211 -7.89 7.88 11.01
C TYR A 211 -7.66 6.37 10.90
N CYS A 212 -6.90 5.75 11.80
CA CYS A 212 -6.67 4.30 11.80
C CYS A 212 -7.96 3.50 11.90
N ARG A 213 -8.87 3.91 12.78
CA ARG A 213 -10.19 3.28 12.93
C ARG A 213 -11.03 3.42 11.66
N ALA A 214 -11.07 4.61 11.07
CA ALA A 214 -11.80 4.86 9.82
C ALA A 214 -11.22 4.08 8.63
N MET A 215 -9.90 3.91 8.59
CA MET A 215 -9.18 3.18 7.55
C MET A 215 -9.18 1.66 7.72
N CYS A 216 -9.75 1.12 8.81
CA CYS A 216 -9.71 -0.29 9.13
C CYS A 216 -10.20 -1.19 7.98
N ARG A 217 -11.37 -0.90 7.39
CA ARG A 217 -11.89 -1.69 6.25
C ARG A 217 -11.08 -1.48 4.97
N PRO A 218 -10.77 -0.24 4.54
CA PRO A 218 -9.90 -0.03 3.38
C PRO A 218 -8.56 -0.77 3.44
N VAL A 219 -7.83 -0.66 4.56
CA VAL A 219 -6.50 -1.29 4.66
C VAL A 219 -6.59 -2.80 4.82
N ALA A 220 -7.67 -3.33 5.40
CA ALA A 220 -7.92 -4.77 5.44
C ALA A 220 -8.07 -5.34 4.02
N LEU A 221 -8.76 -4.64 3.11
CA LEU A 221 -8.87 -5.04 1.70
C LEU A 221 -7.53 -4.96 0.98
N VAL A 222 -6.76 -3.90 1.19
CA VAL A 222 -5.42 -3.75 0.59
C VAL A 222 -4.48 -4.86 1.06
N ALA A 223 -4.49 -5.19 2.36
CA ALA A 223 -3.71 -6.30 2.91
C ALA A 223 -4.19 -7.67 2.38
N ALA A 224 -5.50 -7.84 2.20
CA ALA A 224 -6.08 -9.04 1.61
C ALA A 224 -5.67 -9.23 0.14
N ALA A 225 -5.53 -8.13 -0.61
CA ALA A 225 -4.94 -8.18 -1.95
C ALA A 225 -3.48 -8.65 -1.87
N LEU A 226 -2.68 -8.09 -0.96
CA LEU A 226 -1.27 -8.51 -0.77
C LEU A 226 -1.16 -10.02 -0.46
N ARG A 227 -2.08 -10.57 0.34
CA ARG A 227 -2.11 -12.00 0.67
C ARG A 227 -2.14 -12.89 -0.57
N VAL A 228 -2.88 -12.48 -1.60
CA VAL A 228 -3.00 -13.18 -2.88
C VAL A 228 -1.82 -12.87 -3.80
N MET A 229 -1.51 -11.58 -3.97
CA MET A 229 -0.50 -11.12 -4.93
C MET A 229 0.92 -11.53 -4.54
N HIS A 230 1.24 -11.52 -3.25
CA HIS A 230 2.58 -11.79 -2.75
C HIS A 230 2.54 -12.35 -1.30
N SER A 231 2.09 -13.60 -1.19
CA SER A 231 1.84 -14.28 0.09
C SER A 231 3.01 -14.26 1.08
N SER A 232 4.25 -14.43 0.62
CA SER A 232 5.44 -14.41 1.49
C SER A 232 5.62 -13.03 2.14
N LEU A 233 5.50 -11.96 1.35
CA LEU A 233 5.56 -10.57 1.85
C LEU A 233 4.43 -10.31 2.85
N TYR A 234 3.20 -10.75 2.58
CA TYR A 234 2.11 -10.65 3.56
C TYR A 234 2.48 -11.27 4.92
N TRP A 235 2.99 -12.51 4.91
CA TRP A 235 3.32 -13.22 6.15
C TRP A 235 4.53 -12.63 6.87
N SER A 236 5.55 -12.20 6.11
CA SER A 236 6.69 -11.46 6.67
C SER A 236 6.24 -10.16 7.31
N SER A 237 5.38 -9.39 6.64
CA SER A 237 4.80 -8.15 7.15
C SER A 237 3.96 -8.39 8.41
N LEU A 238 3.10 -9.42 8.42
CA LEU A 238 2.33 -9.79 9.61
C LEU A 238 3.25 -10.14 10.80
N THR A 239 4.30 -10.92 10.54
CA THR A 239 5.29 -11.29 11.56
C THR A 239 5.99 -10.06 12.12
N ILE A 240 6.33 -9.10 11.27
CA ILE A 240 6.94 -7.82 11.69
C ILE A 240 5.98 -7.03 12.59
N GLN A 241 4.70 -6.93 12.25
CA GLN A 241 3.71 -6.21 13.08
C GLN A 241 3.57 -6.82 14.47
N LEU A 242 3.48 -8.16 14.55
CA LEU A 242 3.42 -8.87 15.83
C LEU A 242 4.72 -8.71 16.62
N GLY A 243 5.86 -8.77 15.95
CA GLY A 243 7.18 -8.52 16.54
C GLY A 243 7.32 -7.10 17.08
N LEU A 244 6.78 -6.09 16.39
CA LEU A 244 6.71 -4.71 16.88
C LEU A 244 5.85 -4.61 18.15
N GLY A 245 4.77 -5.39 18.27
CA GLY A 245 3.99 -5.49 19.50
C GLY A 245 4.80 -5.99 20.69
N VAL A 246 5.46 -7.13 20.51
CA VAL A 246 6.35 -7.72 21.54
C VAL A 246 7.47 -6.75 21.90
N TRP A 247 8.05 -6.08 20.90
CA TRP A 247 9.08 -5.08 21.11
C TRP A 247 8.56 -3.90 21.93
N ALA A 248 7.35 -3.42 21.63
CA ALA A 248 6.72 -2.30 22.33
C ALA A 248 6.46 -2.62 23.80
N ASP A 249 5.97 -3.82 24.09
CA ASP A 249 5.75 -4.30 25.46
C ASP A 249 7.07 -4.41 26.22
N THR A 250 8.10 -4.97 25.58
CA THR A 250 9.44 -5.14 26.18
C THR A 250 10.09 -3.80 26.51
N HIS A 251 9.93 -2.80 25.64
CA HIS A 251 10.53 -1.46 25.80
C HIS A 251 9.59 -0.46 26.48
N GLN A 252 8.41 -0.91 26.95
CA GLN A 252 7.42 -0.09 27.64
C GLN A 252 6.97 1.13 26.83
N THR A 253 6.89 1.01 25.50
CA THR A 253 6.47 2.10 24.62
C THR A 253 4.95 2.12 24.47
N GLN A 254 4.25 2.59 25.51
CA GLN A 254 2.78 2.59 25.58
C GLN A 254 2.10 3.21 24.35
N THR A 255 2.66 4.30 23.82
CA THR A 255 2.16 4.94 22.60
C THR A 255 2.19 3.99 21.40
N MET A 256 3.29 3.26 21.19
CA MET A 256 3.41 2.30 20.10
C MET A 256 2.43 1.15 20.27
N GLY A 257 2.38 0.54 21.46
CA GLY A 257 1.45 -0.53 21.76
C GLY A 257 -0.02 -0.13 21.55
N THR A 258 -0.37 1.12 21.86
CA THR A 258 -1.71 1.66 21.63
C THR A 258 -1.99 1.84 20.13
N GLN A 259 -1.05 2.39 19.37
CA GLN A 259 -1.23 2.57 17.93
C GLN A 259 -1.27 1.24 17.16
N LEU A 260 -0.48 0.24 17.57
CA LEU A 260 -0.49 -1.09 16.95
C LEU A 260 -1.84 -1.79 17.10
N ARG A 261 -2.55 -1.62 18.23
CA ARG A 261 -3.90 -2.18 18.41
C ARG A 261 -4.92 -1.61 17.41
N GLU A 262 -4.77 -0.35 17.03
CA GLU A 262 -5.65 0.34 16.08
C GLU A 262 -5.17 0.19 14.63
N TRP A 263 -3.93 -0.27 14.42
CA TRP A 263 -3.31 -0.39 13.10
C TRP A 263 -3.75 -1.69 12.39
N ALA A 264 -4.74 -1.57 11.52
CA ALA A 264 -5.25 -2.71 10.76
C ALA A 264 -4.36 -3.13 9.57
N SER A 265 -3.27 -2.42 9.26
CA SER A 265 -2.45 -2.70 8.07
C SER A 265 -1.29 -3.66 8.37
N VAL A 266 -1.00 -4.57 7.45
CA VAL A 266 0.24 -5.37 7.49
C VAL A 266 1.47 -4.52 7.09
N PHE A 267 1.26 -3.44 6.34
CA PHE A 267 2.33 -2.49 6.01
C PHE A 267 2.72 -1.70 7.25
N THR A 268 4.02 -1.48 7.44
CA THR A 268 4.53 -0.65 8.54
C THR A 268 4.33 0.84 8.27
N ILE A 269 3.90 1.21 7.07
CA ILE A 269 3.89 2.59 6.58
C ILE A 269 2.72 2.76 5.63
N VAL A 270 1.99 3.85 5.78
CA VAL A 270 1.02 4.33 4.79
C VAL A 270 1.38 5.76 4.43
N ALA A 271 1.65 6.00 3.16
CA ALA A 271 1.78 7.33 2.60
C ALA A 271 0.42 7.79 2.04
N VAL A 272 -0.02 8.97 2.44
CA VAL A 272 -1.25 9.60 1.95
C VAL A 272 -0.85 10.82 1.15
N MET A 273 -1.15 10.80 -0.14
CA MET A 273 -0.81 11.85 -1.09
C MET A 273 -2.10 12.39 -1.70
N CYS A 274 -2.45 13.64 -1.39
CA CYS A 274 -3.68 14.28 -1.84
C CYS A 274 -3.37 15.39 -2.84
N ASN A 275 -4.03 15.33 -4.01
CA ASN A 275 -3.82 16.24 -5.15
C ASN A 275 -2.34 16.39 -5.54
N TRP A 276 -1.58 15.30 -5.40
CA TRP A 276 -0.16 15.26 -5.66
C TRP A 276 0.12 14.80 -7.08
N TYR A 277 1.02 15.49 -7.76
CA TYR A 277 1.63 15.08 -9.01
C TYR A 277 2.89 14.27 -8.69
N THR A 278 2.96 13.07 -9.24
CA THR A 278 4.14 12.21 -9.12
C THR A 278 5.14 12.55 -10.23
N PRO A 279 6.24 13.28 -9.95
CA PRO A 279 7.30 13.46 -10.93
C PRO A 279 7.99 12.13 -11.25
N LEU A 280 8.71 12.11 -12.36
CA LEU A 280 9.58 10.97 -12.71
C LEU A 280 10.57 10.74 -11.56
N HIS A 281 10.52 9.54 -10.98
CA HIS A 281 11.42 9.12 -9.92
C HIS A 281 11.50 7.58 -9.86
N ARG A 282 12.44 7.07 -9.07
CA ARG A 282 12.48 5.67 -8.64
C ARG A 282 12.62 5.56 -7.13
N ASP A 283 12.01 4.52 -6.58
CA ASP A 283 12.18 4.15 -5.19
C ASP A 283 13.52 3.44 -4.98
N ALA A 284 14.49 4.28 -4.63
CA ALA A 284 15.90 4.00 -4.40
C ALA A 284 16.23 2.88 -3.39
N LEU A 285 15.24 2.41 -2.62
CA LEU A 285 15.38 1.39 -1.57
C LEU A 285 14.50 0.15 -1.81
N SER A 286 13.84 0.05 -2.97
CA SER A 286 13.04 -1.11 -3.32
C SER A 286 13.89 -2.21 -3.97
N HIS A 287 13.48 -3.45 -3.79
CA HIS A 287 14.05 -4.61 -4.49
C HIS A 287 13.05 -5.10 -5.55
N ALA A 288 13.52 -5.73 -6.63
CA ALA A 288 12.66 -6.25 -7.70
C ALA A 288 11.51 -7.18 -7.23
N GLN A 289 11.68 -7.82 -6.08
CA GLN A 289 10.70 -8.74 -5.49
C GLN A 289 9.72 -8.04 -4.53
N TRP A 290 9.93 -6.76 -4.23
CA TRP A 290 9.09 -6.02 -3.29
C TRP A 290 7.96 -5.34 -4.04
N PHE A 291 6.76 -5.41 -3.47
CA PHE A 291 5.57 -4.76 -4.01
C PHE A 291 5.15 -3.62 -3.11
N ASP A 292 5.03 -2.44 -3.72
CA ASP A 292 4.22 -1.36 -3.19
C ASP A 292 2.79 -1.52 -3.70
N ILE A 293 1.82 -1.20 -2.84
CA ILE A 293 0.41 -1.11 -3.26
C ILE A 293 -0.01 0.34 -3.27
N MET A 294 -0.40 0.81 -4.46
CA MET A 294 -0.99 2.12 -4.65
C MET A 294 -2.51 2.00 -4.84
N THR A 295 -3.27 2.80 -4.09
CA THR A 295 -4.72 2.90 -4.25
C THR A 295 -5.09 4.35 -4.54
N SER A 296 -5.78 4.58 -5.65
CA SER A 296 -6.33 5.89 -6.00
C SER A 296 -7.78 6.00 -5.51
N VAL A 297 -8.16 7.17 -5.02
CA VAL A 297 -9.49 7.47 -4.49
C VAL A 297 -9.97 8.79 -5.08
N GLY A 298 -11.15 8.80 -5.69
CA GLY A 298 -11.71 10.00 -6.31
C GLY A 298 -12.61 9.69 -7.52
N GLY A 299 -13.30 10.73 -8.00
CA GLY A 299 -14.20 10.64 -9.15
C GLY A 299 -13.47 10.61 -10.49
N TYR A 300 -12.60 9.63 -10.71
CA TYR A 300 -11.89 9.46 -11.97
C TYR A 300 -12.83 8.89 -13.04
N THR A 301 -12.95 9.57 -14.18
CA THR A 301 -13.85 9.18 -15.28
C THR A 301 -13.26 8.14 -16.25
N SER A 302 -11.97 7.82 -16.11
CA SER A 302 -11.22 6.95 -17.03
C SER A 302 -10.39 5.87 -16.32
N ALA A 303 -10.83 5.41 -15.14
CA ALA A 303 -10.13 4.39 -14.34
C ALA A 303 -10.25 2.97 -14.90
#